data_AF-A0A4Q7IHS2-F1
#
_entry.id   AF-A0A4Q7IHS2-F1
#
_cell.length_a   1.000
_cell.length_b   1.000
_cell.length_c   1.000
_cell.angle_alpha   90.00
_cell.angle_beta   90.00
_cell.angle_gamma   90.00
#
_symmetry.space_group_name_H-M   'P 1'
#
loop_
_entity.id
_entity.type
_entity.pdbx_description
1 polymer ?
#
loop_
_entity_poly.entity_id
_entity_poly.type
_entity_poly.pdbx_seq_one_letter_code
_entity_poly.pdbx_strand_id
1 'polypeptide(L)'
;VAFTSFDYGVTPFAGSSTALSRKPLLEWHSFANVPSPDKDGFRLTISRAGDWTKSFINDKPEKIWVKGIPTAGVGNVDKLFNKVIWVATGSGIGPCLPHLLLNETPSV
;
A
#
# COMPACT_ATOMS: atom_id res chain seq x y z
N VAL A 1 1.86 13.70 5.51
CA VAL A 1 1.87 12.36 4.90
C VAL A 1 3.32 11.92 4.78
N ALA A 2 3.64 10.64 5.01
CA ALA A 2 4.94 10.07 4.72
C ALA A 2 4.84 9.15 3.49
N PHE A 3 5.85 9.21 2.64
CA PHE A 3 6.07 8.27 1.55
C PHE A 3 7.22 7.35 1.95
N THR A 4 6.96 6.06 1.95
CA THR A 4 7.93 5.04 2.34
C THR A 4 8.19 4.11 1.17
N SER A 5 9.42 3.61 1.05
CA SER A 5 9.82 2.68 0.01
C SER A 5 10.40 1.43 0.68
N PHE A 6 10.02 0.27 0.18
CA PHE A 6 10.46 -1.03 0.67
C PHE A 6 11.01 -1.83 -0.49
N ASP A 7 12.20 -2.38 -0.31
CA ASP A 7 12.84 -3.32 -1.24
C ASP A 7 13.65 -4.31 -0.40
N TYR A 8 12.98 -5.41 -0.02
CA TYR A 8 13.57 -6.48 0.79
C TYR A 8 13.38 -7.85 0.12
N GLY A 9 13.31 -7.88 -1.21
CA GLY A 9 13.09 -9.09 -2.01
C GLY A 9 11.61 -9.47 -2.17
N VAL A 10 10.68 -8.57 -1.86
CA VAL A 10 9.23 -8.78 -2.03
C VAL A 10 8.64 -7.63 -2.86
N THR A 11 8.13 -7.96 -4.04
CA THR A 11 7.33 -7.07 -4.90
C THR A 11 5.88 -7.55 -4.87
N PRO A 12 4.98 -6.90 -4.11
CA PRO A 12 3.60 -7.33 -3.98
C PRO A 12 2.76 -6.95 -5.21
N PHE A 13 1.66 -7.67 -5.45
CA PHE A 13 0.75 -7.42 -6.57
C PHE A 13 -0.11 -6.16 -6.37
N ALA A 14 -0.63 -5.57 -7.45
CA ALA A 14 -1.53 -4.43 -7.38
C ALA A 14 -2.82 -4.74 -6.62
N GLY A 15 -3.31 -3.78 -5.86
CA GLY A 15 -4.48 -3.97 -5.01
C GLY A 15 -4.20 -4.81 -3.76
N SER A 16 -2.94 -5.11 -3.42
CA SER A 16 -2.58 -5.74 -2.14
C SER A 16 -2.29 -4.71 -1.04
N SER A 17 -2.15 -5.20 0.19
CA SER A 17 -1.78 -4.41 1.36
C SER A 17 -0.75 -5.14 2.22
N THR A 18 0.09 -4.38 2.92
CA THR A 18 1.10 -4.88 3.85
C THR A 18 0.85 -4.27 5.23
N ALA A 19 0.94 -5.10 6.28
CA ALA A 19 0.85 -4.63 7.65
C ALA A 19 2.24 -4.31 8.20
N LEU A 20 2.37 -3.14 8.81
CA LEU A 20 3.58 -2.67 9.46
C LEU A 20 3.43 -2.71 10.99
N SER A 21 4.51 -3.02 11.69
CA SER A 21 4.58 -2.88 13.14
C SER A 21 5.96 -2.40 13.60
N ARG A 22 5.96 -1.57 14.64
CA ARG A 22 7.19 -1.13 15.31
C ARG A 22 7.69 -2.14 16.34
N LYS A 23 6.82 -3.02 16.82
CA LYS A 23 7.10 -4.04 17.83
C LYS A 23 6.36 -5.31 17.43
N PRO A 24 7.04 -6.39 16.99
CA PRO A 24 6.45 -7.46 16.20
C PRO A 24 5.34 -8.25 16.92
N LEU A 25 5.26 -8.14 18.26
CA LEU A 25 4.25 -8.79 19.08
C LEU A 25 3.07 -7.87 19.46
N LEU A 26 3.05 -6.61 19.01
CA LEU A 26 2.05 -5.60 19.39
C LEU A 26 1.24 -5.12 18.17
N GLU A 27 0.83 -3.85 18.17
CA GLU A 27 -0.03 -3.24 17.16
C GLU A 27 0.51 -3.37 15.72
N TRP A 28 -0.39 -3.70 14.79
CA TRP A 28 -0.13 -3.84 13.36
C TRP A 28 -1.09 -2.95 12.58
N HIS A 29 -0.57 -2.18 11.63
CA HIS A 29 -1.35 -1.24 10.83
C HIS A 29 -1.16 -1.54 9.34
N SER A 30 -2.28 -1.73 8.62
CA SER A 30 -2.26 -2.10 7.21
C SER A 30 -2.26 -0.88 6.30
N PHE A 31 -1.45 -0.94 5.25
CA PHE A 31 -1.37 0.10 4.22
C PHE A 31 -1.40 -0.52 2.83
N ALA A 32 -2.02 0.18 1.87
CA ALA A 32 -2.08 -0.26 0.49
C ALA A 32 -0.69 -0.21 -0.16
N ASN A 33 -0.31 -1.30 -0.81
CA ASN A 33 0.96 -1.41 -1.51
C ASN A 33 0.90 -0.65 -2.84
N VAL A 34 1.95 0.11 -3.14
CA VAL A 34 2.13 0.82 -4.41
C VAL A 34 3.36 0.30 -5.16
N PRO A 35 3.28 -0.89 -5.77
CA PRO A 35 4.32 -1.37 -6.69
C PRO A 35 4.35 -0.50 -7.95
N SER A 36 5.50 -0.48 -8.64
CA SER A 36 5.66 0.12 -9.96
C SER A 36 5.95 -0.98 -10.98
N PRO A 37 5.51 -0.85 -12.25
CA PRO A 37 5.81 -1.85 -13.28
C PRO A 37 7.30 -2.11 -13.49
N ASP A 38 8.12 -1.06 -13.42
CA ASP A 38 9.56 -1.13 -13.75
C ASP A 38 10.48 -1.09 -12.53
N LYS A 39 9.97 -1.40 -11.33
CA LYS A 39 10.77 -1.33 -10.10
C LYS A 39 10.38 -2.41 -9.11
N ASP A 40 11.38 -3.11 -8.58
CA ASP A 40 11.22 -4.02 -7.47
C ASP A 40 10.77 -3.30 -6.18
N GLY A 41 10.08 -4.06 -5.34
CA GLY A 41 9.54 -3.57 -4.09
C GLY A 41 8.23 -2.79 -4.24
N PHE A 42 7.95 -1.94 -3.28
CA PHE A 42 6.71 -1.17 -3.23
C PHE A 42 6.85 0.10 -2.40
N ARG A 43 5.90 1.01 -2.59
CA ARG A 43 5.78 2.24 -1.80
C ARG A 43 4.50 2.21 -0.98
N LEU A 44 4.49 2.93 0.13
CA LEU A 44 3.29 3.17 0.92
C LEU A 44 3.10 4.67 1.16
N THR A 45 1.85 5.10 1.12
CA THR A 45 1.42 6.46 1.48
C THR A 45 0.76 6.43 2.86
N ILE A 46 1.44 6.99 3.86
CA ILE A 46 1.00 6.94 5.27
C ILE A 46 0.58 8.34 5.72
N SER A 47 -0.73 8.54 5.88
CA SER A 47 -1.28 9.79 6.41
C SER A 47 -1.30 9.80 7.93
N ARG A 48 -1.26 11.01 8.50
CA ARG A 48 -1.38 11.24 9.95
C ARG A 48 -2.85 11.09 10.35
N ALA A 49 -3.23 9.92 10.84
CA ALA A 49 -4.62 9.57 11.18
C ALA A 49 -4.82 9.12 12.64
N GLY A 50 -3.72 8.92 13.38
CA GLY A 50 -3.75 8.50 14.79
C GLY A 50 -2.35 8.50 15.39
N ASP A 51 -2.23 8.08 16.64
CA ASP A 51 -0.97 8.17 17.39
C ASP A 51 0.15 7.36 16.73
N TRP A 52 -0.15 6.15 16.28
CA TRP A 52 0.83 5.29 15.60
C TRP A 52 1.40 5.94 14.35
N THR A 53 0.53 6.39 13.44
CA THR A 53 0.96 7.03 12.18
C THR A 53 1.64 8.37 12.45
N LYS A 54 1.18 9.11 13.47
CA LYS A 54 1.81 10.36 13.90
C LYS A 54 3.25 10.15 14.38
N SER A 55 3.45 9.14 15.23
CA SER A 55 4.76 8.77 15.74
C SER A 55 5.65 8.20 14.63
N PHE A 56 5.13 7.34 13.76
CA PHE A 56 5.87 6.80 12.62
C PHE A 56 6.40 7.92 11.68
N ILE A 57 5.56 8.89 11.33
CA ILE A 57 5.93 10.03 10.48
C ILE A 57 6.99 10.92 11.14
N ASN A 58 6.89 11.13 12.45
CA ASN A 58 7.81 11.99 13.19
C ASN A 58 9.18 11.32 13.38
N ASP A 59 9.17 10.04 13.77
CA ASP A 59 10.39 9.31 14.15
C ASP A 59 11.19 8.82 12.95
N LYS A 60 10.55 8.61 11.78
CA LYS A 60 11.19 8.13 10.54
C LYS A 60 12.10 6.91 10.77
N PRO A 61 11.57 5.79 11.27
CA PRO A 61 12.38 4.62 11.59
C PRO A 61 13.06 4.04 10.33
N GLU A 62 14.34 3.67 10.45
CA GLU A 62 15.10 3.02 9.36
C GLU A 62 14.70 1.56 9.13
N LYS A 63 14.17 0.90 10.18
CA LYS A 63 13.74 -0.49 10.15
C LYS A 63 12.35 -0.63 10.77
N ILE A 64 11.53 -1.50 10.19
CA ILE A 64 10.19 -1.80 10.68
C ILE A 64 9.85 -3.25 10.39
N TRP A 65 8.92 -3.82 11.16
CA TRP A 65 8.42 -5.16 10.92
C TRP A 65 7.30 -5.14 9.89
N VAL A 66 7.36 -6.08 8.96
CA VAL A 66 6.34 -6.32 7.93
C VAL A 66 5.74 -7.70 8.18
N LYS A 67 4.43 -7.86 7.95
CA LYS A 67 3.86 -9.23 7.84
C LYS A 67 4.34 -9.85 6.54
N GLY A 68 4.79 -11.11 6.61
CA GLY A 68 5.42 -11.79 5.46
C GLY A 68 4.48 -12.13 4.30
N ILE A 69 3.16 -12.04 4.48
CA ILE A 69 2.17 -12.36 3.45
C ILE A 69 1.35 -11.10 3.15
N PRO A 70 1.48 -10.51 1.94
CA PRO A 70 0.60 -9.44 1.48
C PRO A 70 -0.86 -9.92 1.42
N THR A 71 -1.79 -9.07 1.82
CA THR A 71 -3.23 -9.38 1.81
C THR A 71 -3.90 -8.69 0.63
N ALA A 72 -4.77 -9.39 -0.10
CA ALA A 72 -5.58 -8.79 -1.15
C ALA A 72 -6.51 -7.71 -0.57
N GLY A 73 -6.42 -6.50 -1.11
CA GLY A 73 -7.25 -5.36 -0.77
C GLY A 73 -8.41 -5.16 -1.74
N VAL A 74 -9.28 -4.20 -1.40
CA VAL A 74 -10.55 -3.94 -2.10
C VAL A 74 -10.38 -3.50 -3.56
N GLY A 75 -9.20 -2.99 -3.94
CA GLY A 75 -8.95 -2.54 -5.30
C GLY A 75 -9.17 -3.63 -6.36
N ASN A 76 -8.98 -4.91 -6.02
CA ASN A 76 -9.18 -6.06 -6.93
C ASN A 76 -10.64 -6.25 -7.39
N VAL A 77 -11.60 -5.55 -6.79
CA VAL A 77 -13.02 -5.57 -7.19
C VAL A 77 -13.20 -4.93 -8.58
N ASP A 78 -12.24 -4.11 -9.03
CA ASP A 78 -12.23 -3.54 -10.38
C ASP A 78 -12.38 -4.60 -11.48
N LYS A 79 -11.76 -5.78 -11.31
CA LYS A 79 -11.83 -6.91 -12.25
C LYS A 79 -13.21 -7.51 -12.48
N LEU A 80 -14.24 -7.06 -11.75
CA LEU A 80 -15.63 -7.48 -11.95
C LEU A 80 -16.42 -6.57 -12.91
N PHE A 81 -15.85 -5.44 -13.34
CA PHE A 81 -16.59 -4.40 -14.06
C PHE A 81 -15.86 -3.92 -15.31
N ASN A 82 -16.56 -3.88 -16.45
CA ASN A 82 -15.99 -3.42 -17.73
C ASN A 82 -15.59 -1.93 -17.75
N LYS A 83 -16.11 -1.12 -16.81
CA LYS A 83 -15.87 0.32 -16.72
C LYS A 83 -15.73 0.71 -15.25
N VAL A 84 -14.61 1.34 -14.90
CA VAL A 84 -14.31 1.75 -13.53
C VAL A 84 -13.89 3.22 -13.51
N ILE A 85 -14.44 3.98 -12.56
CA ILE A 85 -14.01 5.34 -12.25
C ILE A 85 -13.35 5.32 -10.87
N TRP A 86 -12.05 5.62 -10.82
CA TRP A 86 -11.33 5.77 -9.57
C TRP A 86 -11.48 7.20 -9.03
N VAL A 87 -12.05 7.33 -7.84
CA VAL A 87 -12.15 8.62 -7.12
C VAL A 87 -11.34 8.51 -5.84
N ALA A 88 -10.30 9.34 -5.71
CA ALA A 88 -9.38 9.30 -4.59
C ALA A 88 -9.23 10.68 -3.94
N THR A 89 -9.15 10.71 -2.61
CA THR A 89 -8.89 11.93 -1.83
C THR A 89 -7.78 11.71 -0.82
N GLY A 90 -6.82 12.64 -0.75
CA GLY A 90 -5.66 12.53 0.14
C GLY A 90 -4.86 11.25 -0.08
N SER A 91 -4.50 10.54 1.01
CA SER A 91 -3.80 9.24 0.91
C SER A 91 -4.63 8.11 0.32
N GLY A 92 -5.94 8.33 0.10
CA GLY A 92 -6.79 7.40 -0.64
C GLY A 92 -6.32 7.13 -2.06
N ILE A 93 -5.38 7.93 -2.60
CA ILE A 93 -4.72 7.64 -3.88
C ILE A 93 -3.83 6.39 -3.84
N GLY A 94 -3.29 6.03 -2.67
CA GLY A 94 -2.42 4.87 -2.48
C GLY A 94 -3.00 3.57 -3.06
N PRO A 95 -4.20 3.13 -2.66
CA PRO A 95 -4.83 1.94 -3.22
C PRO A 95 -5.23 2.06 -4.70
N CYS A 96 -5.42 3.27 -5.26
CA CYS A 96 -5.84 3.43 -6.66
C CYS A 96 -4.66 3.37 -7.64
N LEU A 97 -3.52 3.94 -7.26
CA LEU A 97 -2.37 4.12 -8.16
C LEU A 97 -1.85 2.81 -8.79
N PRO A 98 -1.77 1.66 -8.09
CA PRO A 98 -1.32 0.40 -8.69
C PRO A 98 -2.18 -0.05 -9.86
N HIS A 99 -3.50 0.08 -9.73
CA HIS A 99 -4.45 -0.32 -10.78
C HIS A 99 -4.33 0.58 -12.01
N LEU A 100 -4.09 1.87 -11.80
CA LEU A 100 -3.84 2.82 -12.88
C LEU A 100 -2.49 2.58 -13.58
N LEU A 101 -1.47 2.17 -12.84
CA LEU A 101 -0.13 1.93 -13.38
C LEU A 101 -0.01 0.61 -14.16
N LEU A 102 -0.78 -0.41 -13.80
CA LEU A 102 -0.80 -1.67 -14.54
C LEU A 102 -1.39 -1.54 -15.95
N ASN A 103 -2.22 -0.51 -16.18
CA ASN A 103 -2.89 -0.25 -17.45
C ASN A 103 -3.65 -1.47 -18.01
N GLU A 104 -4.08 -2.37 -17.12
CA GLU A 104 -4.95 -3.49 -17.45
C GLU A 104 -6.40 -3.00 -17.47
N THR A 105 -7.16 -3.41 -18.48
CA THR A 105 -8.60 -3.13 -18.52
C THR A 105 -9.33 -3.95 -17.45
N PRO A 106 -10.17 -3.32 -16.61
CA PRO A 106 -10.99 -4.04 -15.66
C PRO A 106 -12.03 -4.87 -16.43
N SER A 107 -11.92 -6.21 -16.29
CA SER A 107 -12.60 -7.29 -17.03
C SER A 107 -12.58 -7.17 -18.57
N VAL A 108 -11.89 -8.12 -19.21
CA VAL A 108 -12.04 -8.40 -20.65
C VAL A 108 -13.19 -9.38 -20.87
#